data_AF-A0A4R6DPW6-F1
#
_entry.id   AF-A0A4R6DPW6-F1
#
_cell.length_a   1.000
_cell.length_b   1.000
_cell.length_c   1.000
_cell.angle_alpha   90.00
_cell.angle_beta   90.00
_cell.angle_gamma   90.00
#
_symmetry.space_group_name_H-M   'P 1'
#
loop_
_entity.id
_entity.type
_entity.pdbx_description
1 polymer ?
#
loop_
_entity_poly.entity_id
_entity_poly.type
_entity_poly.pdbx_seq_one_letter_code
_entity_poly.pdbx_strand_id
1 'polypeptide(L)'
;MKNATVSQSCGKWYVSIQTEYEVADPVHNAESMVGLDAGVTKLATLSDGTVYQPVNSFKANQRKLAMLQRRLSRKVKFSANWQ
;
A
#
# COMPACT_ATOMS: atom_id res chain seq x y z
N MET A 1 0.47 24.58 -3.40
CA MET A 1 -0.72 23.67 -3.39
C MET A 1 -1.20 23.54 -4.83
N LYS A 2 -1.22 22.34 -5.41
CA LYS A 2 -1.60 22.12 -6.82
C LYS A 2 -3.11 21.98 -7.00
N ASN A 3 -3.73 21.13 -6.17
CA ASN A 3 -5.15 20.86 -6.21
C ASN A 3 -5.63 20.32 -4.86
N ALA A 4 -6.95 20.30 -4.69
CA ALA A 4 -7.60 19.53 -3.64
C ALA A 4 -8.75 18.73 -4.25
N THR A 5 -8.91 17.48 -3.83
CA THR A 5 -10.05 16.64 -4.18
C THR A 5 -10.88 16.41 -2.92
N VAL A 6 -12.13 16.87 -2.96
CA VAL A 6 -13.12 16.61 -1.92
C VAL A 6 -13.97 15.42 -2.35
N SER A 7 -14.13 14.44 -1.47
CA SER A 7 -15.03 13.31 -1.70
C SER A 7 -15.87 13.01 -0.46
N GLN A 8 -17.08 12.49 -0.69
CA GLN A 8 -17.96 12.00 0.36
C GLN A 8 -18.15 10.49 0.18
N SER A 9 -17.90 9.72 1.23
CA SER A 9 -18.10 8.26 1.22
C SER A 9 -18.49 7.77 2.61
N CYS A 10 -19.44 6.84 2.67
CA CYS A 10 -19.94 6.26 3.93
C CYS A 10 -20.33 7.30 5.00
N GLY A 11 -20.95 8.42 4.58
CA GLY A 11 -21.37 9.50 5.48
C GLY A 11 -20.23 10.38 6.01
N LYS A 12 -19.00 10.16 5.52
CA LYS A 12 -17.81 10.94 5.91
C LYS A 12 -17.30 11.75 4.73
N TRP A 13 -16.73 12.90 5.04
CA TRP A 13 -16.04 13.76 4.08
C TRP A 13 -14.54 13.51 4.16
N TYR A 14 -13.89 13.47 3.00
CA TYR A 14 -12.46 13.30 2.83
C TYR A 14 -11.93 14.42 1.94
N VAL A 15 -10.76 14.95 2.28
CA VAL A 15 -10.06 15.95 1.48
C VAL A 15 -8.65 15.46 1.24
N SER A 16 -8.28 15.27 -0.04
CA SER A 16 -6.92 15.01 -0.46
C SER A 16 -6.32 16.32 -0.97
N ILE A 17 -5.22 16.77 -0.37
CA ILE A 17 -4.56 18.02 -0.72
C ILE A 17 -3.22 17.67 -1.37
N GLN A 18 -3.03 18.04 -2.63
CA GLN A 18 -1.75 17.87 -3.30
C GLN A 18 -0.87 19.11 -3.08
N THR A 19 0.25 18.91 -2.41
CA THR A 19 1.27 19.94 -2.20
C THR A 19 2.53 19.62 -2.97
N GLU A 20 3.20 20.64 -3.44
CA GLU A 20 4.61 20.59 -3.80
C GLU A 20 5.38 21.43 -2.79
N TYR A 21 6.60 21.00 -2.54
CA TYR A 21 7.57 21.74 -1.76
C TYR A 21 8.92 21.51 -2.42
N GLU A 22 9.71 22.58 -2.51
CA GLU A 22 11.09 22.46 -2.96
C GLU A 22 11.91 21.85 -1.83
N VAL A 23 12.65 20.80 -2.16
CA VAL A 23 13.59 20.15 -1.25
C VAL A 23 14.96 20.30 -1.87
N ALA A 24 15.93 20.72 -1.06
CA ALA A 24 17.32 20.69 -1.50
C ALA A 24 17.71 19.25 -1.85
N ASP A 25 18.56 19.08 -2.86
CA ASP A 25 19.06 17.77 -3.21
C ASP A 25 19.72 17.13 -1.98
N PRO A 26 19.34 15.90 -1.62
CA PRO A 26 19.89 15.25 -0.45
C PRO A 26 21.40 15.02 -0.67
N VAL A 27 22.21 15.62 0.19
CA VAL A 27 23.64 15.31 0.25
C VAL A 27 23.79 13.96 0.93
N HIS A 28 24.13 12.93 0.14
CA HIS A 28 24.32 11.59 0.66
C HIS A 28 25.70 11.46 1.31
N ASN A 29 25.74 11.32 2.63
CA ASN A 29 26.99 11.17 3.40
C ASN A 29 27.60 9.76 3.32
N ALA A 30 27.10 8.85 2.48
CA ALA A 30 27.63 7.48 2.48
C ALA A 30 28.96 7.39 1.73
N GLU A 31 29.87 6.65 2.32
CA GLU A 31 31.20 6.34 1.77
C GLU A 31 31.16 5.11 0.85
N SER A 32 30.03 4.41 0.79
CA SER A 32 29.87 3.14 0.07
C SER A 32 28.51 3.02 -0.61
N MET A 33 28.47 2.28 -1.71
CA MET A 33 27.26 1.93 -2.44
C MET A 33 26.83 0.50 -2.10
N VAL A 34 25.53 0.28 -1.86
CA VAL A 34 24.94 -1.04 -1.67
C VAL A 34 23.88 -1.27 -2.73
N GLY A 35 24.00 -2.36 -3.49
CA GLY A 35 22.99 -2.77 -4.45
C GLY A 35 21.79 -3.42 -3.76
N LEU A 36 20.59 -3.20 -4.28
CA LEU A 36 19.34 -3.77 -3.78
C LEU A 36 18.72 -4.68 -4.84
N ASP A 37 18.55 -5.96 -4.51
CA ASP A 37 17.81 -6.94 -5.31
C ASP A 37 16.50 -7.28 -4.59
N ALA A 38 15.35 -6.87 -5.14
CA ALA A 38 14.04 -7.06 -4.53
C ALA A 38 13.32 -8.27 -5.15
N GLY A 39 12.79 -9.15 -4.30
CA GLY A 39 12.14 -10.39 -4.73
C GLY A 39 10.91 -10.77 -3.92
N VAL A 40 10.27 -11.86 -4.36
CA VAL A 40 9.06 -12.40 -3.71
C VAL A 40 9.42 -13.30 -2.53
N THR A 41 10.49 -14.10 -2.66
CA THR A 41 10.98 -15.01 -1.60
C THR A 41 11.85 -14.30 -0.57
N LYS A 42 12.60 -13.29 -1.01
CA LYS A 42 13.39 -12.37 -0.18
C LYS A 42 12.94 -10.97 -0.58
N LEU A 43 12.40 -10.21 0.38
CA LEU A 43 11.86 -8.87 0.10
C LEU A 43 12.92 -7.96 -0.51
N ALA A 44 14.12 -7.99 0.07
CA ALA A 44 15.29 -7.33 -0.46
C ALA A 44 16.55 -8.07 -0.02
N THR A 45 17.47 -8.30 -0.95
CA THR A 45 18.85 -8.72 -0.67
C THR A 45 19.77 -7.54 -0.98
N LEU A 46 20.59 -7.18 0.00
CA LEU A 46 21.61 -6.16 -0.17
C LEU A 46 22.92 -6.80 -0.62
N SER A 47 23.74 -6.06 -1.37
CA SER A 47 25.06 -6.53 -1.81
C SER A 47 26.05 -6.76 -0.66
N ASP A 48 25.76 -6.25 0.53
CA ASP A 48 26.51 -6.53 1.77
C ASP A 48 26.13 -7.87 2.42
N GLY A 49 25.17 -8.61 1.84
CA GLY A 49 24.70 -9.90 2.32
C GLY A 49 23.48 -9.83 3.24
N THR A 50 23.00 -8.63 3.60
CA THR A 50 21.78 -8.45 4.41
C THR A 50 20.55 -8.91 3.63
N VAL A 51 19.68 -9.69 4.27
CA VAL A 51 18.44 -10.18 3.66
C VAL A 51 17.23 -9.77 4.48
N TYR A 52 16.34 -9.00 3.85
CA TYR A 52 15.02 -8.67 4.38
C TYR A 52 14.01 -9.75 3.98
N GLN A 53 13.35 -10.34 4.97
CA GLN A 53 12.34 -11.37 4.75
C GLN A 53 11.00 -10.74 4.33
N PRO A 54 10.24 -11.38 3.43
CA PRO A 54 8.93 -10.90 3.02
C PRO A 54 7.92 -11.03 4.16
N VAL A 55 7.14 -9.97 4.36
CA VAL A 55 6.07 -9.92 5.38
C VAL A 55 4.91 -10.88 5.02
N ASN A 56 4.82 -11.32 3.76
CA ASN A 56 3.82 -12.28 3.28
C ASN A 56 2.37 -11.89 3.64
N SER A 57 2.09 -10.59 3.72
CA SER A 57 0.81 -10.05 4.19
C SER A 57 -0.37 -10.53 3.35
N PHE A 58 -0.18 -10.68 2.04
CA PHE A 58 -1.19 -11.27 1.15
C PHE A 58 -1.47 -12.72 1.50
N LYS A 59 -0.44 -13.57 1.64
CA LYS A 59 -0.60 -14.99 2.00
C LYS A 59 -1.32 -15.17 3.33
N ALA A 60 -1.07 -14.28 4.31
CA ALA A 60 -1.76 -14.29 5.59
C ALA A 60 -3.25 -13.93 5.47
N ASN A 61 -3.58 -12.98 4.59
CA ASN A 61 -4.94 -12.42 4.49
C ASN A 61 -5.77 -12.96 3.33
N GLN A 62 -5.19 -13.72 2.39
CA GLN A 62 -5.84 -14.12 1.13
C GLN A 62 -7.15 -14.87 1.35
N ARG A 63 -7.22 -15.75 2.36
CA ARG A 63 -8.46 -16.51 2.66
C ARG A 63 -9.56 -15.58 3.16
N LYS A 64 -9.23 -14.66 4.07
CA LYS A 64 -10.16 -13.65 4.57
C LYS A 64 -10.62 -12.74 3.43
N LEU A 65 -9.70 -12.28 2.60
CA LEU A 65 -9.99 -11.44 1.45
C LEU A 65 -10.95 -12.13 0.47
N ALA A 66 -10.67 -13.39 0.08
CA ALA A 66 -11.53 -14.16 -0.82
C ALA A 66 -12.95 -14.36 -0.24
N MET A 67 -13.06 -14.66 1.06
CA MET A 67 -14.37 -14.77 1.72
C MET A 67 -15.13 -13.45 1.71
N LEU A 68 -14.46 -12.33 2.01
CA LEU A 68 -15.08 -11.01 2.02
C LEU A 68 -15.49 -10.56 0.62
N GLN A 69 -14.65 -10.79 -0.39
CA GLN A 69 -14.99 -10.50 -1.79
C GLN A 69 -16.22 -11.31 -2.26
N ARG A 70 -16.30 -12.60 -1.93
CA ARG A 70 -17.46 -13.43 -2.26
C ARG A 70 -18.73 -13.02 -1.52
N ARG A 71 -18.61 -12.52 -0.28
CA ARG A 71 -19.74 -11.94 0.45
C ARG A 71 -20.21 -10.67 -0.24
N LEU A 72 -19.29 -9.76 -0.53
CA LEU A 72 -19.56 -8.48 -1.17
C LEU A 72 -20.24 -8.65 -2.53
N SER A 73 -19.79 -9.57 -3.37
CA SER A 73 -20.37 -9.80 -4.70
C SER A 73 -21.84 -10.28 -4.67
N ARG A 74 -22.30 -10.80 -3.53
CA ARG A 74 -23.69 -11.25 -3.32
C ARG A 74 -24.57 -10.19 -2.64
N LYS A 75 -23.99 -9.07 -2.19
CA LYS A 75 -24.73 -7.97 -1.55
C LYS A 75 -25.46 -7.14 -2.61
N VAL A 76 -26.70 -7.51 -2.92
CA VAL A 76 -27.59 -6.77 -3.83
C VAL A 76 -28.62 -5.97 -3.03
N LYS A 77 -28.94 -4.76 -3.50
CA LYS A 77 -29.89 -3.84 -2.84
C LYS A 77 -31.21 -4.50 -2.53
N PHE A 78 -31.60 -4.47 -1.25
CA PHE A 78 -32.81 -5.08 -0.70
C PHE A 78 -32.89 -6.63 -0.77
N SER A 79 -31.81 -7.33 -1.14
CA SER A 79 -31.76 -8.79 -1.07
C SER A 79 -31.60 -9.29 0.37
N ALA A 80 -31.86 -10.58 0.62
CA ALA A 80 -31.61 -11.23 1.90
C ALA A 80 -30.13 -11.15 2.35
N ASN A 81 -29.19 -10.87 1.43
CA ASN A 81 -27.77 -10.73 1.70
C ASN A 81 -27.31 -9.25 1.75
N TRP A 82 -28.23 -8.28 1.71
CA TRP A 82 -27.91 -6.84 1.65
C TRP A 82 -27.17 -6.33 2.90
N GLN A 83 -27.64 -6.68 4.10
CA GLN A 83 -27.04 -6.27 5.38
C GLN A 83 -25.70 -6.94 5.64
#